data_AF-T0SNJ3-F1
#
_entry.id   AF-T0SNJ3-F1
#
_cell.length_a   1.000
_cell.length_b   1.000
_cell.length_c   1.000
_cell.angle_alpha   90.00
_cell.angle_beta   90.00
_cell.angle_gamma   90.00
#
_symmetry.space_group_name_H-M   'P 1'
#
loop_
_entity.id
_entity.type
_entity.pdbx_description
1 polymer ?
#
loop_
_entity_poly.entity_id
_entity_poly.type
_entity_poly.pdbx_seq_one_letter_code
_entity_poly.pdbx_strand_id
1 'polypeptide(L)'
;MKRKILLSLAIALVAYVLLGRTNDQRIKADHEKVETHLKGIDGLDVGDQNKIAIIAKEMSDDHQHNKEQSVDNNELQLDDFIIEIEDNAQTQSLSSTVNLLAEVNLSQVDLTAMALSLKDLGLSPKITKSENSDTGAMKVLSSTSSIPGLRYFHAQVFNDNGKEFIQHVSFEYRPGEKSFKEVVTSLVKTYGLNKRPEVLSENFVLWKLDNDHILWAKKLGKEELLNDPIYPHDENDIGTTKVAIEQEIH
;
A
#
# COMPACT_ATOMS: atom_id res chain seq x y z
N MET A 1 -33.12 -36.55 19.60
CA MET A 1 -31.87 -35.96 19.06
C MET A 1 -32.10 -34.70 18.23
N LYS A 2 -32.99 -34.71 17.22
CA LYS A 2 -33.21 -33.56 16.30
C LYS A 2 -33.61 -32.22 16.96
N ARG A 3 -34.33 -32.22 18.08
CA ARG A 3 -34.71 -30.98 18.80
C ARG A 3 -33.55 -30.24 19.49
N LYS A 4 -32.47 -30.94 19.86
CA LYS A 4 -31.32 -30.28 20.51
C LYS A 4 -30.44 -29.53 19.50
N ILE A 5 -30.35 -30.01 18.26
CA ILE A 5 -29.56 -29.39 17.19
C ILE A 5 -30.18 -28.06 16.72
N LEU A 6 -31.50 -27.99 16.61
CA LEU A 6 -32.21 -26.77 16.23
C LEU A 6 -32.06 -25.64 17.26
N LEU A 7 -31.96 -25.97 18.55
CA LEU A 7 -31.80 -24.97 19.61
C LEU A 7 -30.39 -24.37 19.61
N SER A 8 -29.35 -25.18 19.36
CA SER A 8 -27.97 -24.70 19.27
C SER A 8 -27.72 -23.79 18.07
N LEU A 9 -28.34 -24.08 16.92
CA LEU A 9 -28.26 -23.22 15.73
C LEU A 9 -28.95 -21.88 15.91
N ALA A 10 -30.10 -21.85 16.61
CA ALA A 10 -30.80 -20.60 16.91
C ALA A 10 -29.99 -19.69 17.85
N ILE A 11 -29.30 -20.26 18.85
CA ILE A 11 -28.45 -19.50 19.78
C ILE A 11 -27.22 -18.92 19.05
N ALA A 12 -26.59 -19.69 18.17
CA ALA A 12 -25.45 -19.22 17.39
C ALA A 12 -25.83 -18.07 16.42
N LEU A 13 -27.01 -18.16 15.78
CA LEU A 13 -27.50 -17.12 14.87
C LEU A 13 -27.82 -15.81 15.62
N VAL A 14 -28.43 -15.92 16.81
CA VAL A 14 -28.72 -14.75 17.65
C VAL A 14 -27.44 -14.11 18.17
N ALA A 15 -26.45 -14.91 18.58
CA ALA A 15 -25.14 -14.39 18.99
C ALA A 15 -24.41 -13.66 17.84
N TYR A 16 -24.46 -14.22 16.63
CA TYR A 16 -23.86 -13.60 15.43
C TYR A 16 -24.52 -12.25 15.08
N VAL A 17 -25.85 -12.18 15.14
CA VAL A 17 -26.60 -10.93 14.88
C VAL A 17 -26.35 -9.88 15.97
N LEU A 18 -26.20 -10.29 17.23
CA LEU A 18 -25.92 -9.37 18.33
C LEU A 18 -24.48 -8.84 18.29
N LEU A 19 -23.50 -9.68 17.96
CA LEU A 19 -22.09 -9.27 17.80
C LEU A 19 -21.89 -8.35 16.59
N GLY A 20 -22.60 -8.59 15.49
CA GLY A 20 -22.57 -7.70 14.32
C GLY A 20 -23.13 -6.30 14.59
N ARG A 21 -24.16 -6.18 15.45
CA ARG A 21 -24.77 -4.88 15.78
C ARG A 21 -23.95 -4.01 16.73
N THR A 22 -23.07 -4.60 17.54
CA THR A 22 -22.22 -3.82 18.47
C THR A 22 -21.03 -3.13 17.77
N ASN A 23 -20.64 -3.59 16.58
CA ASN A 23 -19.55 -2.97 15.81
C ASN A 23 -20.02 -1.66 15.15
N ASP A 24 -21.23 -1.65 14.57
CA ASP A 24 -21.79 -0.50 13.86
C ASP A 24 -22.09 0.71 14.77
N GLN A 25 -22.40 0.48 16.05
CA GLN A 25 -22.67 1.60 16.98
C GLN A 25 -21.41 2.17 17.64
N ARG A 26 -20.32 1.42 17.73
CA ARG A 26 -19.02 1.95 18.19
C ARG A 26 -18.40 2.89 17.15
N ILE A 27 -18.48 2.52 15.86
CA ILE A 27 -17.95 3.34 14.76
C ILE A 27 -18.64 4.71 14.71
N LYS A 28 -19.95 4.79 14.99
CA LYS A 28 -20.69 6.06 15.02
C LYS A 28 -20.35 6.95 16.23
N ALA A 29 -20.04 6.38 17.38
CA ALA A 29 -19.71 7.14 18.59
C ALA A 29 -18.28 7.72 18.55
N ASP A 30 -17.35 7.05 17.87
CA ASP A 30 -15.96 7.52 17.73
C ASP A 30 -15.81 8.55 16.60
N HIS A 31 -16.67 8.54 15.59
CA HIS A 31 -16.67 9.53 14.49
C HIS A 31 -16.95 10.97 14.96
N GLU A 32 -17.81 11.16 15.98
CA GLU A 32 -18.20 12.50 16.46
C GLU A 32 -17.10 13.19 17.30
N LYS A 33 -16.07 12.44 17.73
CA LYS A 33 -15.01 12.94 18.61
C LYS A 33 -13.70 13.31 17.90
N VAL A 34 -13.54 12.92 16.64
CA VAL A 34 -12.29 13.12 15.87
C VAL A 34 -12.28 14.47 15.11
N GLU A 35 -13.43 15.08 14.85
CA GLU A 35 -13.49 16.35 14.08
C GLU A 35 -12.92 17.59 14.82
N THR A 36 -12.71 17.53 16.14
CA THR A 36 -12.30 18.70 16.94
C THR A 36 -10.79 18.95 17.06
N HIS A 37 -9.91 18.26 16.31
CA HIS A 37 -8.45 18.40 16.50
C HIS A 37 -7.57 18.64 15.25
N LEU A 38 -8.13 18.94 14.07
CA LEU A 38 -7.35 19.06 12.83
C LEU A 38 -7.33 20.47 12.21
N LYS A 39 -7.30 21.54 13.03
CA LYS A 39 -7.02 22.90 12.55
C LYS A 39 -5.57 23.27 12.81
N GLY A 40 -4.76 23.23 11.77
CA GLY A 40 -3.45 23.85 11.73
C GLY A 40 -2.50 23.15 10.80
N ILE A 41 -2.05 23.90 9.78
CA ILE A 41 -0.84 23.75 8.94
C ILE A 41 -1.22 23.87 7.46
N ASP A 42 -1.19 25.11 6.98
CA ASP A 42 -1.11 25.46 5.56
C ASP A 42 0.36 25.40 5.13
N GLY A 43 0.63 24.82 3.97
CA GLY A 43 1.93 24.92 3.29
C GLY A 43 2.54 23.57 2.90
N LEU A 44 2.03 22.95 1.83
CA LEU A 44 2.78 21.97 1.03
C LEU A 44 2.59 22.33 -0.44
N ASP A 45 3.71 22.44 -1.15
CA ASP A 45 3.86 22.97 -2.50
C ASP A 45 3.38 21.95 -3.56
N VAL A 46 2.75 22.42 -4.63
CA VAL A 46 1.95 21.66 -5.62
C VAL A 46 2.84 21.04 -6.73
N GLY A 47 4.12 20.79 -6.42
CA GLY A 47 5.15 20.38 -7.40
C GLY A 47 5.15 18.90 -7.81
N ASP A 48 4.33 18.04 -7.20
CA ASP A 48 4.49 16.57 -7.31
C ASP A 48 3.78 15.92 -8.52
N GLN A 49 2.81 16.56 -9.16
CA GLN A 49 1.99 15.91 -10.19
C GLN A 49 2.73 15.69 -11.53
N ASN A 50 3.72 16.53 -11.86
CA ASN A 50 4.54 16.35 -13.07
C ASN A 50 5.64 15.29 -12.92
N LYS A 51 5.90 14.77 -11.71
CA LYS A 51 6.98 13.80 -11.47
C LYS A 51 6.54 12.34 -11.60
N ILE A 52 5.27 12.03 -11.37
CA ILE A 52 4.74 10.66 -11.55
C ILE A 52 4.84 10.23 -13.03
N ALA A 53 4.61 11.15 -13.97
CA ALA A 53 4.82 10.90 -15.39
C ALA A 53 6.31 10.71 -15.76
N ILE A 54 7.25 11.27 -14.99
CA ILE A 54 8.68 11.07 -15.17
C ILE A 54 9.08 9.66 -14.70
N ILE A 55 8.52 9.16 -13.59
CA ILE A 55 8.78 7.78 -13.13
C ILE A 55 8.32 6.77 -14.19
N ALA A 56 7.11 6.91 -14.75
CA ALA A 56 6.63 6.03 -15.82
C ALA A 56 7.48 6.12 -17.11
N LYS A 57 8.04 7.30 -17.41
CA LYS A 57 8.92 7.53 -18.56
C LYS A 57 10.35 7.01 -18.34
N GLU A 58 10.93 7.19 -17.17
CA GLU A 58 12.22 6.61 -16.77
C GLU A 58 12.11 5.08 -16.70
N MET A 59 10.97 4.54 -16.25
CA MET A 59 10.65 3.11 -16.34
C MET A 59 10.56 2.59 -17.79
N SER A 60 10.23 3.44 -18.76
CA SER A 60 10.23 3.09 -20.19
C SER A 60 11.63 3.21 -20.82
N ASP A 61 12.41 4.21 -20.43
CA ASP A 61 13.68 4.55 -21.06
C ASP A 61 14.85 3.64 -20.60
N ASP A 62 14.82 3.11 -19.36
CA ASP A 62 15.80 2.13 -18.86
C ASP A 62 15.73 0.76 -19.57
N HIS A 63 14.67 0.51 -20.34
CA HIS A 63 14.48 -0.74 -21.06
C HIS A 63 14.98 -0.74 -22.51
N GLN A 64 15.47 0.38 -23.05
CA GLN A 64 15.86 0.45 -24.48
C GLN A 64 17.36 0.31 -24.79
N HIS A 65 18.26 0.30 -23.80
CA HIS A 65 19.71 0.36 -24.08
C HIS A 65 20.50 -0.95 -24.02
N ASN A 66 19.88 -2.11 -23.81
CA ASN A 66 20.60 -3.39 -23.72
C ASN A 66 20.33 -4.31 -24.92
N LYS A 67 20.88 -3.95 -26.10
CA LYS A 67 20.83 -4.79 -27.30
C LYS A 67 22.11 -5.64 -27.42
N GLU A 68 21.92 -6.95 -27.36
CA GLU A 68 22.77 -8.00 -27.96
C GLU A 68 24.15 -8.26 -27.31
N GLN A 69 24.14 -8.72 -26.06
CA GLN A 69 25.08 -9.79 -25.67
C GLN A 69 24.24 -11.03 -25.34
N SER A 70 24.52 -12.13 -26.04
CA SER A 70 23.93 -13.45 -25.77
C SER A 70 24.46 -13.98 -24.43
N VAL A 71 23.85 -13.51 -23.35
CA VAL A 71 24.08 -13.96 -21.98
C VAL A 71 23.12 -15.11 -21.70
N ASP A 72 23.62 -16.12 -21.02
CA ASP A 72 22.96 -17.35 -20.58
C ASP A 72 21.46 -17.12 -20.24
N ASN A 73 20.56 -17.86 -20.92
CA ASN A 73 19.10 -17.69 -20.85
C ASN A 73 18.48 -18.20 -19.54
N ASN A 74 19.11 -17.96 -18.39
CA ASN A 74 18.46 -18.18 -17.09
C ASN A 74 17.45 -17.05 -16.86
N GLU A 75 16.31 -17.16 -17.53
CA GLU A 75 15.16 -16.30 -17.32
C GLU A 75 14.72 -16.43 -15.85
N LEU A 76 14.78 -15.31 -15.11
CA LEU A 76 14.34 -15.25 -13.72
C LEU A 76 12.90 -15.76 -13.60
N GLN A 77 12.65 -16.63 -12.64
CA GLN A 77 11.32 -17.14 -12.33
C GLN A 77 10.82 -16.52 -11.03
N LEU A 78 9.50 -16.37 -10.90
CA LEU A 78 8.90 -15.82 -9.68
C LEU A 78 9.29 -16.65 -8.44
N ASP A 79 9.40 -17.98 -8.60
CA ASP A 79 9.80 -18.91 -7.55
C ASP A 79 11.20 -18.62 -6.98
N ASP A 80 12.09 -17.96 -7.73
CA ASP A 80 13.43 -17.54 -7.26
C ASP A 80 13.37 -16.46 -6.16
N PHE A 81 12.21 -15.79 -6.02
CA PHE A 81 11.95 -14.75 -5.03
C PHE A 81 11.12 -15.25 -3.85
N ILE A 82 10.50 -16.43 -3.95
CA ILE A 82 9.65 -16.98 -2.89
C ILE A 82 10.52 -17.63 -1.82
N ILE A 83 10.42 -17.11 -0.59
CA ILE A 83 11.19 -17.60 0.55
C ILE A 83 10.29 -17.96 1.73
N GLU A 84 10.82 -18.73 2.67
CA GLU A 84 10.26 -18.81 4.01
C GLU A 84 10.54 -17.48 4.72
N ILE A 85 9.48 -16.82 5.18
CA ILE A 85 9.56 -15.56 5.92
C ILE A 85 9.65 -15.92 7.41
N GLU A 86 10.71 -15.47 8.07
CA GLU A 86 10.86 -15.60 9.52
C GLU A 86 9.75 -14.80 10.24
N ASP A 87 9.12 -15.39 11.26
CA ASP A 87 8.11 -14.70 12.07
C ASP A 87 8.77 -13.81 13.13
N ASN A 88 8.81 -12.50 12.86
CA ASN A 88 9.33 -11.49 13.76
C ASN A 88 8.54 -10.17 13.63
N ALA A 89 8.83 -9.19 14.48
CA ALA A 89 8.06 -7.94 14.50
C ALA A 89 8.07 -7.18 13.15
N GLN A 90 9.14 -7.29 12.35
CA GLN A 90 9.27 -6.59 11.08
C GLN A 90 8.39 -7.25 10.01
N THR A 91 8.43 -8.58 9.92
CA THR A 91 7.65 -9.36 8.96
C THR A 91 6.17 -9.41 9.32
N GLN A 92 5.83 -9.36 10.61
CA GLN A 92 4.45 -9.16 11.09
C GLN A 92 3.88 -7.80 10.67
N SER A 93 4.68 -6.74 10.80
CA SER A 93 4.30 -5.40 10.36
C SER A 93 4.07 -5.38 8.85
N LEU A 94 5.01 -5.94 8.07
CA LEU A 94 4.88 -6.11 6.62
C LEU A 94 3.60 -6.86 6.24
N SER A 95 3.35 -8.04 6.83
CA SER A 95 2.17 -8.84 6.52
C SER A 95 0.87 -8.10 6.84
N SER A 96 0.82 -7.40 7.98
CA SER A 96 -0.35 -6.65 8.40
C SER A 96 -0.65 -5.48 7.47
N THR A 97 0.38 -4.75 7.03
CA THR A 97 0.21 -3.64 6.07
C THR A 97 -0.16 -4.13 4.68
N VAL A 98 0.42 -5.24 4.21
CA VAL A 98 0.06 -5.83 2.92
C VAL A 98 -1.39 -6.34 2.92
N ASN A 99 -1.83 -6.96 4.02
CA ASN A 99 -3.23 -7.38 4.18
C ASN A 99 -4.19 -6.18 4.23
N LEU A 100 -3.82 -5.11 4.94
CA LEU A 100 -4.59 -3.86 4.94
C LEU A 100 -4.78 -3.35 3.51
N LEU A 101 -3.73 -3.30 2.69
CA LEU A 101 -3.86 -2.85 1.30
C LEU A 101 -4.74 -3.77 0.46
N ALA A 102 -4.67 -5.08 0.66
CA ALA A 102 -5.46 -6.04 -0.11
C ALA A 102 -6.96 -5.99 0.22
N GLU A 103 -7.32 -5.52 1.42
CA GLU A 103 -8.71 -5.34 1.85
C GLU A 103 -9.34 -4.02 1.36
N VAL A 104 -8.51 -3.09 0.86
CA VAL A 104 -8.98 -1.77 0.46
C VAL A 104 -9.64 -1.82 -0.91
N ASN A 105 -10.87 -1.31 -0.98
CA ASN A 105 -11.53 -1.09 -2.26
C ASN A 105 -10.93 0.15 -2.94
N LEU A 106 -10.06 -0.07 -3.92
CA LEU A 106 -9.35 1.00 -4.66
C LEU A 106 -10.29 1.97 -5.39
N SER A 107 -11.50 1.52 -5.75
CA SER A 107 -12.52 2.32 -6.45
C SER A 107 -13.46 3.11 -5.53
N GLN A 108 -13.47 2.78 -4.24
CA GLN A 108 -14.32 3.40 -3.24
C GLN A 108 -13.65 3.31 -1.87
N VAL A 109 -12.73 4.23 -1.60
CA VAL A 109 -11.94 4.22 -0.38
C VAL A 109 -12.65 4.96 0.76
N ASP A 110 -12.67 4.33 1.94
CA ASP A 110 -12.94 5.02 3.20
C ASP A 110 -11.60 5.39 3.85
N LEU A 111 -11.14 6.62 3.60
CA LEU A 111 -9.84 7.08 4.08
C LEU A 111 -9.78 7.17 5.62
N THR A 112 -10.92 7.38 6.27
CA THR A 112 -10.99 7.42 7.74
C THR A 112 -10.84 6.02 8.30
N ALA A 113 -11.51 5.02 7.73
CA ALA A 113 -11.32 3.62 8.10
C ALA A 113 -9.86 3.18 7.88
N MET A 114 -9.27 3.49 6.73
CA MET A 114 -7.86 3.19 6.45
C MET A 114 -6.92 3.85 7.48
N ALA A 115 -7.15 5.12 7.83
CA ALA A 115 -6.36 5.80 8.86
C ALA A 115 -6.51 5.14 10.24
N LEU A 116 -7.71 4.68 10.62
CA LEU A 116 -7.89 3.92 11.86
C LEU A 116 -7.11 2.61 11.84
N SER A 117 -7.16 1.86 10.73
CA SER A 117 -6.37 0.63 10.58
C SER A 117 -4.86 0.88 10.71
N LEU A 118 -4.33 1.94 10.09
CA LEU A 118 -2.91 2.31 10.23
C LEU A 118 -2.56 2.67 11.68
N LYS A 119 -3.46 3.36 12.38
CA LYS A 119 -3.27 3.69 13.80
C LYS A 119 -3.24 2.43 14.66
N ASP A 120 -4.10 1.44 14.37
CA ASP A 120 -4.13 0.15 15.07
C ASP A 120 -2.84 -0.65 14.84
N LEU A 121 -2.17 -0.47 13.69
CA LEU A 121 -0.84 -1.00 13.42
C LEU A 121 0.28 -0.25 14.16
N GLY A 122 -0.02 0.84 14.88
CA GLY A 122 0.97 1.65 15.61
C GLY A 122 1.59 2.79 14.80
N LEU A 123 1.07 3.09 13.61
CA LEU A 123 1.47 4.27 12.85
C LEU A 123 0.74 5.53 13.36
N SER A 124 1.28 6.70 13.00
CA SER A 124 0.68 8.00 13.28
C SER A 124 0.16 8.62 11.97
N PRO A 125 -1.03 8.22 11.49
CA PRO A 125 -1.58 8.71 10.23
C PRO A 125 -2.05 10.17 10.34
N LYS A 126 -1.85 10.92 9.26
CA LYS A 126 -2.31 12.30 9.08
C LYS A 126 -3.02 12.40 7.72
N ILE A 127 -4.23 12.94 7.74
CA ILE A 127 -4.96 13.27 6.51
C ILE A 127 -4.81 14.77 6.25
N THR A 128 -4.29 15.13 5.08
CA THR A 128 -4.31 16.49 4.56
C THR A 128 -5.26 16.59 3.36
N LYS A 129 -5.73 17.80 3.08
CA LYS A 129 -6.60 18.10 1.95
C LYS A 129 -5.94 19.17 1.10
N SER A 130 -6.04 19.00 -0.22
CA SER A 130 -5.64 19.99 -1.21
C SER A 130 -6.75 20.10 -2.24
N GLU A 131 -6.93 21.28 -2.81
CA GLU A 131 -7.92 21.54 -3.84
C GLU A 131 -7.28 22.41 -4.92
N ASN A 132 -7.44 22.01 -6.18
CA ASN A 132 -6.99 22.78 -7.35
C ASN A 132 -8.15 22.82 -8.37
N SER A 133 -8.32 23.96 -9.05
CA SER A 133 -9.30 24.13 -10.12
C SER A 133 -9.14 23.12 -11.27
N ASP A 134 -7.91 22.64 -11.51
CA ASP A 134 -7.61 21.74 -12.63
C ASP A 134 -7.75 20.25 -12.27
N THR A 135 -7.39 19.87 -11.04
CA THR A 135 -7.33 18.45 -10.62
C THR A 135 -8.37 18.07 -9.56
N GLY A 136 -9.19 19.03 -9.13
CA GLY A 136 -10.25 18.82 -8.16
C GLY A 136 -9.75 18.73 -6.72
N ALA A 137 -10.54 18.06 -5.88
CA ALA A 137 -10.20 17.85 -4.48
C ALA A 137 -9.40 16.54 -4.32
N MET A 138 -8.25 16.66 -3.66
CA MET A 138 -7.37 15.55 -3.33
C MET A 138 -7.19 15.47 -1.81
N LYS A 139 -7.27 14.25 -1.28
CA LYS A 139 -6.87 13.95 0.09
C LYS A 139 -5.57 13.16 0.06
N VAL A 140 -4.67 13.46 0.99
CA VAL A 140 -3.44 12.69 1.17
C VAL A 140 -3.44 12.11 2.59
N LEU A 141 -3.27 10.80 2.70
CA LEU A 141 -3.05 10.11 3.96
C LEU A 141 -1.58 9.70 4.04
N SER A 142 -0.85 10.24 5.00
CA SER A 142 0.55 9.87 5.24
C SER A 142 0.80 9.48 6.69
N SER A 143 1.82 8.66 6.95
CA SER A 143 2.26 8.34 8.32
C SER A 143 3.44 9.21 8.76
N THR A 144 3.39 9.77 9.96
CA THR A 144 4.51 10.55 10.55
C THR A 144 5.39 9.73 11.49
N SER A 145 5.10 8.45 11.70
CA SER A 145 5.91 7.52 12.49
C SER A 145 6.19 6.25 11.69
N SER A 146 7.20 5.50 12.13
CA SER A 146 7.53 4.17 11.63
C SER A 146 7.18 3.10 12.66
N ILE A 147 7.05 1.86 12.18
CA ILE A 147 6.95 0.65 13.00
C ILE A 147 8.08 -0.31 12.57
N PRO A 148 8.39 -1.39 13.32
CA PRO A 148 9.47 -2.29 12.94
C PRO A 148 9.38 -2.73 11.48
N GLY A 149 10.43 -2.45 10.70
CA GLY A 149 10.50 -2.83 9.29
C GLY A 149 9.76 -1.93 8.31
N LEU A 150 8.80 -1.10 8.74
CA LEU A 150 8.01 -0.25 7.85
C LEU A 150 8.23 1.24 8.11
N ARG A 151 8.42 1.99 7.02
CA ARG A 151 8.49 3.45 7.01
C ARG A 151 7.49 4.00 6.00
N TYR A 152 7.13 5.26 6.19
CA TYR A 152 6.46 6.11 5.21
C TYR A 152 5.30 5.47 4.45
N PHE A 153 4.15 5.30 5.11
CA PHE A 153 2.89 5.05 4.41
C PHE A 153 2.41 6.34 3.74
N HIS A 154 1.94 6.24 2.50
CA HIS A 154 1.41 7.35 1.70
C HIS A 154 0.25 6.89 0.84
N ALA A 155 -0.84 7.65 0.79
CA ALA A 155 -1.95 7.43 -0.13
C ALA A 155 -2.49 8.76 -0.67
N GLN A 156 -2.75 8.80 -1.97
CA GLN A 156 -3.40 9.91 -2.67
C GLN A 156 -4.78 9.46 -3.15
N VAL A 157 -5.79 10.17 -2.69
CA VAL A 157 -7.20 9.89 -2.97
C VAL A 157 -7.82 11.10 -3.65
N PHE A 158 -8.37 10.89 -4.84
CA PHE A 158 -9.10 11.91 -5.58
C PHE A 158 -10.59 11.78 -5.33
N ASN A 159 -11.29 12.91 -5.40
CA ASN A 159 -12.74 12.95 -5.40
C ASN A 159 -13.24 13.33 -6.80
N ASP A 160 -13.92 12.41 -7.48
CA ASP A 160 -14.64 12.68 -8.72
C ASP A 160 -16.15 12.55 -8.48
N ASN A 161 -16.88 13.66 -8.61
CA ASN A 161 -18.34 13.72 -8.46
C ASN A 161 -18.85 13.11 -7.14
N GLY A 162 -18.12 13.33 -6.04
CA GLY A 162 -18.47 12.81 -4.71
C GLY A 162 -18.03 11.37 -4.46
N LYS A 163 -17.35 10.72 -5.39
CA LYS A 163 -16.76 9.38 -5.22
C LYS A 163 -15.26 9.49 -4.99
N GLU A 164 -14.78 8.86 -3.93
CA GLU A 164 -13.37 8.84 -3.58
C GLU A 164 -12.70 7.57 -4.11
N PHE A 165 -11.62 7.71 -4.85
CA PHE A 165 -10.83 6.60 -5.40
C PHE A 165 -9.34 6.80 -5.15
N ILE A 166 -8.62 5.69 -5.00
CA ILE A 166 -7.16 5.70 -4.82
C ILE A 166 -6.50 5.85 -6.18
N GLN A 167 -5.75 6.94 -6.34
CA GLN A 167 -4.82 7.09 -7.46
C GLN A 167 -3.50 6.38 -7.15
N HIS A 168 -3.01 6.53 -5.92
CA HIS A 168 -1.71 6.03 -5.48
C HIS A 168 -1.77 5.62 -4.02
N VAL A 169 -1.20 4.47 -3.67
CA VAL A 169 -0.89 4.11 -2.30
C VAL A 169 0.45 3.39 -2.26
N SER A 170 1.32 3.76 -1.32
CA SER A 170 2.63 3.14 -1.17
C SER A 170 3.08 3.08 0.28
N PHE A 171 3.98 2.15 0.56
CA PHE A 171 4.77 2.13 1.78
C PHE A 171 6.21 1.69 1.49
N GLU A 172 7.09 1.91 2.44
CA GLU A 172 8.47 1.47 2.35
C GLU A 172 8.79 0.42 3.42
N TYR A 173 9.53 -0.60 2.99
CA TYR A 173 10.04 -1.67 3.84
C TYR A 173 11.55 -1.60 3.93
N ARG A 174 12.08 -1.83 5.14
CA ARG A 174 13.48 -1.64 5.50
C ARG A 174 14.47 -2.24 4.48
N PRO A 175 15.68 -1.69 4.37
CA PRO A 175 16.74 -2.30 3.60
C PRO A 175 17.18 -3.65 4.20
N GLY A 176 17.73 -4.50 3.35
CA GLY A 176 18.24 -5.82 3.73
C GLY A 176 18.41 -6.74 2.53
N GLU A 177 19.28 -7.74 2.69
CA GLU A 177 19.57 -8.72 1.64
C GLU A 177 18.32 -9.51 1.23
N LYS A 178 17.44 -9.81 2.20
CA LYS A 178 16.20 -10.56 1.98
C LYS A 178 14.95 -9.69 1.85
N SER A 179 15.04 -8.38 2.13
CA SER A 179 13.86 -7.50 2.23
C SER A 179 12.99 -7.50 0.97
N PHE A 180 13.61 -7.45 -0.21
CA PHE A 180 12.87 -7.50 -1.47
C PHE A 180 12.11 -8.83 -1.62
N LYS A 181 12.76 -9.96 -1.32
CA LYS A 181 12.13 -11.30 -1.36
C LYS A 181 11.03 -11.47 -0.31
N GLU A 182 11.20 -10.92 0.90
CA GLU A 182 10.16 -10.90 1.94
C GLU A 182 8.91 -10.15 1.47
N VAL A 183 9.10 -8.99 0.84
CA VAL A 183 8.03 -8.18 0.25
C VAL A 183 7.33 -8.94 -0.87
N VAL A 184 8.09 -9.43 -1.87
CA VAL A 184 7.53 -10.18 -3.00
C VAL A 184 6.74 -11.40 -2.52
N THR A 185 7.31 -12.17 -1.60
CA THR A 185 6.63 -13.34 -1.02
C THR A 185 5.32 -12.94 -0.32
N SER A 186 5.31 -11.83 0.42
CA SER A 186 4.11 -11.35 1.12
C SER A 186 3.03 -10.90 0.13
N LEU A 187 3.41 -10.16 -0.91
CA LEU A 187 2.49 -9.72 -1.97
C LEU A 187 1.87 -10.92 -2.70
N VAL A 188 2.70 -11.89 -3.13
CA VAL A 188 2.22 -13.10 -3.82
C VAL A 188 1.23 -13.88 -2.98
N LYS A 189 1.53 -14.08 -1.68
CA LYS A 189 0.65 -14.81 -0.75
C LYS A 189 -0.66 -14.08 -0.51
N THR A 190 -0.63 -12.78 -0.24
CA THR A 190 -1.82 -12.01 0.13
C THR A 190 -2.73 -11.75 -1.07
N TYR A 191 -2.19 -11.36 -2.22
CA TYR A 191 -2.97 -11.06 -3.43
C TYR A 191 -3.26 -12.30 -4.29
N GLY A 192 -2.68 -13.46 -3.97
CA GLY A 192 -2.82 -14.67 -4.77
C GLY A 192 -2.23 -14.53 -6.18
N LEU A 193 -1.10 -13.82 -6.30
CA LEU A 193 -0.44 -13.48 -7.58
C LEU A 193 0.32 -14.69 -8.14
N ASN A 194 -0.43 -15.73 -8.50
CA ASN A 194 0.12 -16.97 -9.07
C ASN A 194 0.49 -16.84 -10.55
N LYS A 195 0.11 -15.73 -11.20
CA LYS A 195 0.48 -15.44 -12.59
C LYS A 195 1.86 -14.79 -12.63
N ARG A 196 2.56 -15.03 -13.73
CA ARG A 196 3.83 -14.36 -14.03
C ARG A 196 3.60 -12.83 -14.02
N PRO A 197 4.44 -12.05 -13.33
CA PRO A 197 4.40 -10.58 -13.40
C PRO A 197 4.68 -10.09 -14.82
N GLU A 198 4.19 -8.88 -15.14
CA GLU A 198 4.47 -8.21 -16.42
C GLU A 198 5.95 -7.86 -16.53
N VAL A 199 6.57 -7.46 -15.42
CA VAL A 199 8.01 -7.18 -15.32
C VAL A 199 8.59 -7.94 -14.14
N LEU A 200 9.72 -8.62 -14.36
CA LEU A 200 10.48 -9.32 -13.31
C LEU A 200 11.97 -9.09 -13.50
N SER A 201 12.60 -8.53 -12.48
CA SER A 201 14.04 -8.37 -12.37
C SER A 201 14.47 -8.54 -10.91
N GLU A 202 15.78 -8.54 -10.64
CA GLU A 202 16.32 -8.69 -9.28
C GLU A 202 15.85 -7.59 -8.29
N ASN A 203 15.54 -6.39 -8.80
CA ASN A 203 15.24 -5.21 -8.00
C ASN A 203 13.85 -4.62 -8.27
N PHE A 204 13.07 -5.21 -9.17
CA PHE A 204 11.77 -4.68 -9.57
C PHE A 204 10.84 -5.78 -10.03
N VAL A 205 9.59 -5.71 -9.57
CA VAL A 205 8.51 -6.59 -10.02
C VAL A 205 7.22 -5.78 -10.15
N LEU A 206 6.44 -6.07 -11.19
CA LEU A 206 5.17 -5.41 -11.48
C LEU A 206 4.11 -6.42 -11.90
N TRP A 207 2.93 -6.30 -11.32
CA TRP A 207 1.72 -7.03 -11.69
C TRP A 207 0.63 -6.05 -12.09
N LYS A 208 -0.18 -6.43 -13.09
CA LYS A 208 -1.49 -5.83 -13.31
C LYS A 208 -2.48 -6.40 -12.31
N LEU A 209 -3.23 -5.52 -11.66
CA LEU A 209 -4.40 -5.86 -10.86
C LEU A 209 -5.68 -5.64 -11.68
N ASP A 210 -6.82 -5.99 -11.09
CA ASP A 210 -8.12 -5.59 -11.63
C ASP A 210 -8.36 -4.07 -11.44
N ASN A 211 -9.39 -3.52 -12.09
CA ASN A 211 -9.82 -2.11 -11.99
C ASN A 211 -8.80 -1.06 -12.48
N ASP A 212 -7.97 -1.42 -13.46
CA ASP A 212 -6.98 -0.52 -14.04
C ASP A 212 -5.95 -0.04 -13.00
N HIS A 213 -5.52 -0.94 -12.12
CA HIS A 213 -4.42 -0.70 -11.17
C HIS A 213 -3.23 -1.61 -11.46
N ILE A 214 -2.04 -1.14 -11.11
CA ILE A 214 -0.82 -1.93 -11.06
C ILE A 214 -0.34 -2.03 -9.62
N LEU A 215 0.26 -3.17 -9.27
CA LEU A 215 0.98 -3.38 -8.02
C LEU A 215 2.44 -3.62 -8.36
N TRP A 216 3.34 -2.87 -7.77
CA TRP A 216 4.77 -3.08 -7.97
C TRP A 216 5.54 -3.00 -6.67
N ALA A 217 6.69 -3.66 -6.66
CA ALA A 217 7.70 -3.52 -5.63
C ALA A 217 9.05 -3.21 -6.28
N LYS A 218 9.77 -2.21 -5.76
CA LYS A 218 11.08 -1.77 -6.24
C LYS A 218 12.07 -1.65 -5.09
N LYS A 219 13.26 -2.20 -5.26
CA LYS A 219 14.40 -1.95 -4.37
C LYS A 219 15.06 -0.63 -4.79
N LEU A 220 14.98 0.37 -3.92
CA LEU A 220 15.45 1.73 -4.18
C LEU A 220 16.97 1.85 -4.07
N GLY A 221 17.57 2.48 -5.08
CA GLY A 221 18.98 2.86 -5.11
C GLY A 221 19.26 4.19 -4.40
N LYS A 222 20.55 4.53 -4.27
CA LYS A 222 21.01 5.77 -3.64
C LYS A 222 20.43 7.03 -4.32
N GLU A 223 20.42 7.08 -5.65
CA GLU A 223 19.95 8.24 -6.40
C GLU A 223 18.45 8.49 -6.19
N GLU A 224 17.64 7.42 -6.17
CA GLU A 224 16.20 7.52 -5.95
C GLU A 224 15.87 8.04 -4.56
N LEU A 225 16.56 7.52 -3.54
CA LEU A 225 16.37 7.94 -2.15
C LEU A 225 16.80 9.40 -1.91
N LEU A 226 17.93 9.84 -2.48
CA LEU A 226 18.39 11.22 -2.30
C LEU A 226 17.53 12.26 -3.05
N ASN A 227 16.76 11.82 -4.05
CA ASN A 227 15.88 12.67 -4.84
C ASN A 227 14.41 12.58 -4.42
N ASP A 228 14.07 11.83 -3.35
CA ASP A 228 12.71 11.76 -2.82
C ASP A 228 12.30 13.14 -2.25
N PRO A 229 11.28 13.80 -2.83
CA PRO A 229 10.87 15.13 -2.38
C PRO A 229 9.99 15.09 -1.12
N ILE A 230 9.46 13.92 -0.75
CA ILE A 230 8.44 13.75 0.28
C ILE A 230 9.09 13.29 1.59
N TYR A 231 9.96 12.29 1.50
CA TYR A 231 10.52 11.62 2.67
C TYR A 231 12.04 11.79 2.76
N PRO A 232 12.57 12.19 3.93
CA PRO A 232 14.01 12.26 4.11
C PRO A 232 14.60 10.86 4.25
N HIS A 233 15.71 10.63 3.53
CA HIS A 233 16.47 9.38 3.54
C HIS A 233 17.95 9.64 3.82
N ASP A 234 18.64 8.62 4.34
CA ASP A 234 20.09 8.63 4.49
C ASP A 234 20.77 7.40 3.83
N GLU A 235 22.09 7.28 3.95
CA GLU A 235 22.83 6.19 3.29
C GLU A 235 22.49 4.80 3.85
N ASN A 236 21.94 4.72 5.06
CA ASN A 236 21.49 3.45 5.63
C ASN A 236 20.19 2.96 5.02
N ASP A 237 19.47 3.82 4.29
CA ASP A 237 18.20 3.46 3.63
C ASP A 237 18.41 2.81 2.26
N ILE A 238 19.66 2.74 1.76
CA ILE A 238 19.97 2.12 0.46
C ILE A 238 19.53 0.66 0.44
N GLY A 239 18.71 0.31 -0.56
CA GLY A 239 18.10 -1.01 -0.67
C GLY A 239 16.75 -1.16 0.03
N THR A 240 16.16 -0.07 0.52
CA THR A 240 14.75 0.01 0.92
C THR A 240 13.87 -0.52 -0.20
N THR A 241 12.86 -1.31 0.14
CA THR A 241 11.89 -1.79 -0.83
C THR A 241 10.62 -0.95 -0.75
N LYS A 242 10.32 -0.20 -1.80
CA LYS A 242 9.06 0.52 -1.94
C LYS A 242 8.03 -0.38 -2.60
N VAL A 243 6.84 -0.42 -2.03
CA VAL A 243 5.67 -1.08 -2.60
C VAL A 243 4.66 -0.01 -2.95
N ALA A 244 4.08 -0.08 -4.14
CA ALA A 244 2.99 0.81 -4.51
C ALA A 244 1.88 0.10 -5.29
N ILE A 245 0.67 0.62 -5.11
CA ILE A 245 -0.48 0.37 -5.99
C ILE A 245 -0.85 1.70 -6.62
N GLU A 246 -0.87 1.72 -7.94
CA GLU A 246 -1.08 2.92 -8.75
C GLU A 246 -2.18 2.67 -9.77
N GLN A 247 -3.03 3.66 -10.03
CA GLN A 247 -3.97 3.61 -11.14
C GLN A 247 -3.20 3.72 -12.46
N GLU A 248 -3.45 2.81 -13.40
CA GLU A 248 -2.87 2.81 -14.74
C GLU A 248 -3.51 3.95 -15.56
N ILE A 249 -2.74 5.01 -15.82
CA ILE A 249 -3.19 6.15 -16.63
C ILE A 249 -2.68 5.92 -18.07
N HIS A 250 -3.60 5.72 -19.01
CA HIS A 250 -3.33 5.50 -20.43
C HIS A 250 -3.50 6.77 -21.27
#